data_AF-A0A165UAQ0-F1
#
_entry.id   AF-A0A165UAQ0-F1
#
_cell.length_a   1.000
_cell.length_b   1.000
_cell.length_c   1.000
_cell.angle_alpha   90.00
_cell.angle_beta   90.00
_cell.angle_gamma   90.00
#
_symmetry.space_group_name_H-M   'P 1'
#
loop_
_entity.id
_entity.type
_entity.pdbx_description
1 polymer ?
#
loop_
_entity_poly.entity_id
_entity_poly.type
_entity_poly.pdbx_seq_one_letter_code
_entity_poly.pdbx_strand_id
1 'polypeptide(L)'
;MNCVEGQAIPEWVMPEVSAERMRTMAAILRDPNPLHWDRDAVAALPLGLGRRTINQGPLGLSYMVNMLHAWAGPDAIRRLVMRFPQVVLDG
;
A
#
# COMPACT_ATOMS: atom_id res chain seq x y z
N MET A 1 3.38 13.66 22.03
CA MET A 1 2.11 12.93 22.19
C MET A 1 2.18 12.12 23.48
N ASN A 2 1.15 12.15 24.32
CA ASN A 2 1.05 11.28 25.49
C ASN A 2 0.28 10.03 25.08
N CYS A 3 0.97 8.93 24.81
CA CYS A 3 0.38 7.63 24.54
C CYS A 3 0.47 6.75 25.81
N VAL A 4 -0.54 5.93 26.05
CA VAL A 4 -0.53 4.93 27.13
C VAL A 4 -0.48 3.51 26.56
N GLU A 5 0.09 2.56 27.31
CA GLU A 5 0.11 1.15 26.90
C GLU A 5 -1.31 0.62 26.69
N GLY A 6 -1.51 -0.16 25.63
CA GLY A 6 -2.82 -0.69 25.26
C GLY A 6 -3.77 0.32 24.60
N GLN A 7 -3.35 1.58 24.42
CA GLN A 7 -4.16 2.57 23.72
C GLN A 7 -4.45 2.14 22.28
N ALA A 8 -5.73 2.10 21.92
CA ALA A 8 -6.14 1.86 20.55
C ALA A 8 -5.73 3.02 19.64
N ILE A 9 -5.17 2.69 18.48
CA ILE A 9 -4.97 3.65 17.39
C ILE A 9 -6.35 3.89 16.74
N PRO A 10 -6.72 5.14 16.43
CA PRO A 10 -7.97 5.43 15.74
C PRO A 10 -8.08 4.68 14.40
N GLU A 11 -9.31 4.33 14.03
CA GLU A 11 -9.56 3.75 12.71
C GLU A 11 -9.11 4.72 11.62
N TRP A 12 -8.48 4.16 10.60
CA TRP A 12 -8.07 4.87 9.40
C TRP A 12 -8.30 3.96 8.20
N VAL A 13 -8.90 4.52 7.14
CA VAL A 13 -9.33 3.75 5.97
C VAL A 13 -8.68 4.35 4.73
N MET A 14 -8.00 3.50 3.95
CA MET A 14 -7.70 3.78 2.54
C MET A 14 -8.88 3.26 1.72
N PRO A 15 -9.78 4.13 1.23
CA PRO A 15 -11.06 3.71 0.67
C PRO A 15 -10.90 2.89 -0.61
N GLU A 16 -9.87 3.17 -1.40
CA GLU A 16 -9.64 2.52 -2.68
C GLU A 16 -8.16 2.62 -3.09
N VAL A 17 -7.73 1.68 -3.94
CA VAL A 17 -6.45 1.77 -4.65
C VAL A 17 -6.73 1.84 -6.14
N SER A 18 -6.66 3.02 -6.74
CA SER A 18 -6.92 3.16 -8.18
C SER A 18 -5.74 2.67 -9.03
N ALA A 19 -6.02 1.93 -10.11
CA ALA A 19 -5.01 1.47 -11.08
C ALA A 19 -4.19 2.63 -11.69
N GLU A 20 -4.82 3.79 -11.92
CA GLU A 20 -4.13 4.97 -12.45
C GLU A 20 -3.04 5.46 -11.50
N ARG A 21 -3.36 5.64 -10.21
CA ARG A 21 -2.37 6.05 -9.20
C ARG A 21 -1.26 5.02 -9.02
N MET A 22 -1.55 3.72 -9.15
CA MET A 22 -0.51 2.68 -9.13
C MET A 22 0.46 2.81 -10.30
N ARG A 23 -0.03 3.06 -11.52
CA ARG A 23 0.84 3.34 -12.67
C ARG A 23 1.71 4.59 -12.42
N THR A 24 1.13 5.67 -11.91
CA THR A 24 1.87 6.88 -11.57
C THR A 24 2.95 6.60 -10.51
N MET A 25 2.62 5.82 -9.48
CA MET A 25 3.59 5.47 -8.45
C MET A 25 4.72 4.56 -8.96
N ALA A 26 4.43 3.63 -9.87
CA ALA A 26 5.48 2.83 -10.51
C ALA A 26 6.53 3.72 -11.19
N ALA A 27 6.08 4.74 -11.92
CA ALA A 27 6.97 5.70 -12.57
C ALA A 27 7.79 6.51 -11.55
N ILE A 28 7.15 7.04 -10.50
CA ILE A 28 7.83 7.85 -9.46
C ILE A 28 8.88 7.01 -8.71
N LEU A 29 8.55 5.77 -8.35
CA LEU A 29 9.46 4.86 -7.65
C LEU A 29 10.52 4.26 -8.56
N ARG A 30 10.38 4.42 -9.88
CA ARG A 30 11.19 3.73 -10.90
C ARG A 30 11.11 2.20 -10.71
N ASP A 31 9.92 1.71 -10.38
CA ASP A 31 9.63 0.29 -10.24
C ASP A 31 9.24 -0.28 -11.61
N PRO A 32 10.07 -1.13 -12.23
CA PRO A 32 9.82 -1.67 -13.57
C PRO A 32 8.88 -2.88 -13.57
N ASN A 33 8.33 -3.29 -12.43
CA ASN A 33 7.46 -4.47 -12.35
C ASN A 33 6.08 -4.23 -13.01
N PRO A 34 5.76 -4.88 -14.14
CA PRO A 34 4.56 -4.59 -14.92
C PRO A 34 3.25 -4.91 -14.20
N LEU A 35 3.28 -5.72 -13.13
CA LEU A 35 2.09 -6.10 -12.37
C LEU A 35 1.31 -4.92 -11.79
N HIS A 36 1.94 -3.75 -11.73
CA HIS A 36 1.34 -2.53 -11.21
C HIS A 36 0.55 -1.70 -12.25
N TRP A 37 0.65 -2.02 -13.54
CA TRP A 37 -0.05 -1.29 -14.61
C TRP A 37 -0.51 -2.12 -15.79
N ASP A 38 -0.04 -3.37 -15.92
CA ASP A 38 -0.37 -4.29 -16.98
C ASP A 38 -1.30 -5.39 -16.44
N ARG A 39 -2.59 -5.30 -16.82
CA ARG A 39 -3.62 -6.25 -16.41
C ARG A 39 -3.45 -7.62 -17.05
N ASP A 40 -2.83 -7.68 -18.23
CA ASP A 40 -2.58 -8.95 -18.92
C ASP A 40 -1.44 -9.71 -18.24
N ALA A 41 -0.40 -8.99 -17.80
CA ALA A 41 0.68 -9.55 -17.00
C ALA A 41 0.17 -10.17 -15.68
N VAL A 42 -0.77 -9.50 -14.99
CA VAL A 42 -1.40 -10.05 -13.76
C VAL A 42 -2.30 -11.25 -14.08
N ALA A 43 -3.11 -11.17 -15.12
CA ALA A 43 -4.01 -12.26 -15.52
C ALA A 43 -3.25 -13.54 -15.92
N ALA A 44 -2.01 -13.40 -16.41
CA ALA A 44 -1.13 -14.52 -16.76
C ALA A 44 -0.49 -15.21 -15.55
N LEU A 45 -0.57 -14.62 -14.34
CA LEU A 45 -0.05 -15.27 -13.13
C LEU A 45 -0.87 -16.51 -12.77
N PRO A 46 -0.24 -17.58 -12.25
CA PRO A 46 -0.92 -18.79 -11.80
C PRO A 46 -1.67 -18.60 -10.45
N LEU A 47 -2.19 -17.40 -10.21
CA LEU A 47 -2.85 -16.98 -8.97
C LEU A 47 -4.36 -16.71 -9.14
N GLY A 48 -4.86 -16.71 -10.38
CA GLY A 48 -6.30 -16.52 -10.64
C GLY A 48 -6.84 -15.13 -10.30
N LEU A 49 -5.99 -14.09 -10.33
CA LEU A 49 -6.34 -12.73 -9.89
C LEU A 49 -7.17 -11.94 -10.93
N GLY A 50 -7.37 -12.49 -12.12
CA GLY A 50 -8.12 -11.86 -13.21
C GLY A 50 -7.40 -10.64 -13.81
N ARG A 51 -8.13 -9.83 -14.58
CA ARG A 51 -7.63 -8.61 -15.26
C ARG A 51 -7.52 -7.43 -14.30
N ARG A 52 -6.73 -7.57 -13.24
CA ARG A 52 -6.51 -6.57 -12.18
C ARG A 52 -5.07 -6.09 -12.19
N THR A 53 -4.78 -5.06 -11.41
CA THR A 53 -3.42 -4.60 -11.12
C THR A 53 -3.12 -4.82 -9.65
N ILE A 54 -1.86 -5.12 -9.32
CA ILE A 54 -1.42 -5.37 -7.95
C ILE A 54 -0.79 -4.08 -7.39
N ASN A 55 -1.12 -3.71 -6.16
CA ASN A 55 -0.53 -2.59 -5.45
C ASN A 55 0.94 -2.82 -5.10
N GLN A 56 1.78 -1.81 -5.33
CA GLN A 56 3.19 -1.87 -4.95
C GLN A 56 3.33 -2.00 -3.43
N GLY A 57 4.29 -2.80 -2.99
CA GLY A 57 4.64 -2.90 -1.57
C GLY A 57 4.93 -1.53 -0.93
N PRO A 58 5.78 -0.67 -1.53
CA PRO A 58 6.01 0.69 -1.04
C PRO A 58 4.74 1.55 -0.93
N LEU A 59 3.77 1.38 -1.83
CA LEU A 59 2.51 2.12 -1.76
C LEU A 59 1.64 1.59 -0.60
N GLY A 60 1.56 0.27 -0.40
CA GLY A 60 0.93 -0.33 0.77
C GLY A 60 1.58 0.10 2.11
N LEU A 61 2.91 0.20 2.16
CA LEU A 61 3.65 0.74 3.31
C LEU A 61 3.18 2.16 3.66
N SER A 62 3.01 3.00 2.64
CA SER A 62 2.67 4.41 2.82
C SER A 62 1.31 4.60 3.52
N TYR A 63 0.39 3.64 3.40
CA TYR A 63 -0.89 3.71 4.09
C TYR A 63 -0.72 3.63 5.61
N MET A 64 0.16 2.74 6.08
CA MET A 64 0.49 2.64 7.50
C MET A 64 1.24 3.89 7.98
N VAL A 65 2.12 4.45 7.15
CA VAL A 65 2.79 5.72 7.44
C VAL A 65 1.77 6.86 7.58
N ASN A 66 0.82 6.98 6.65
CA ASN A 66 -0.22 8.00 6.67
C ASN A 66 -1.14 7.85 7.89
N MET A 67 -1.56 6.63 8.22
CA MET A 67 -2.33 6.34 9.43
C MET A 67 -1.57 6.78 10.69
N LEU A 68 -0.30 6.39 10.82
CA LEU A 68 0.51 6.72 12.00
C LEU A 68 0.80 8.23 12.08
N HIS A 69 1.01 8.90 10.95
CA HIS A 69 1.18 10.34 10.91
C HIS A 69 -0.11 11.09 11.27
N ALA A 70 -1.27 10.61 10.80
CA ALA A 70 -2.57 11.18 11.15
C ALA A 70 -2.86 11.05 12.67
N TRP A 71 -2.40 9.97 13.29
CA TRP A 71 -2.56 9.75 14.72
C TRP A 71 -1.51 10.52 15.56
N ALA A 72 -0.22 10.31 15.30
CA ALA A 72 0.88 10.68 16.19
C ALA A 72 1.78 11.82 15.67
N GLY A 73 1.53 12.31 14.45
CA GLY A 73 2.30 13.37 13.80
C GLY A 73 3.41 12.86 12.86
N PRO A 74 3.99 13.76 12.04
CA PRO A 74 4.89 13.41 10.93
C PRO A 74 6.25 12.84 11.35
N ASP A 75 6.69 13.10 12.59
CA ASP A 75 7.99 12.63 13.09
C ASP A 75 7.88 11.38 13.98
N ALA A 76 6.70 10.77 14.04
CA ALA A 76 6.42 9.67 14.97
C ALA A 76 7.11 8.34 14.61
N ILE A 77 7.60 8.18 13.37
CA ILE A 77 8.13 6.92 12.86
C ILE A 77 9.65 6.95 12.83
N ARG A 78 10.29 6.23 13.74
CA ARG A 78 11.75 6.00 13.71
C ARG A 78 12.16 4.76 12.90
N ARG A 79 11.34 3.71 12.94
CA ARG A 79 11.57 2.44 12.27
C ARG A 79 10.24 1.74 12.04
N LEU A 80 10.02 1.24 10.83
CA LEU A 80 8.85 0.44 10.47
C LEU A 80 9.33 -0.86 9.85
N VAL A 81 8.90 -1.98 10.42
CA VAL A 81 9.16 -3.34 9.91
C VAL A 81 7.81 -3.96 9.63
N MET A 82 7.63 -4.48 8.43
CA MET A 82 6.39 -5.12 8.04
C MET A 82 6.63 -6.32 7.13
N ARG A 83 5.62 -7.16 7.04
CA ARG A 83 5.52 -8.26 6.08
C ARG A 83 4.29 -8.01 5.22
N PHE A 84 4.38 -8.34 3.94
CA PHE A 84 3.23 -8.35 3.04
C PHE A 84 2.70 -9.78 2.93
N PRO A 85 1.62 -10.14 3.63
CA PRO A 85 1.12 -11.50 3.63
C PRO A 85 0.32 -11.85 2.36
N GLN A 86 -0.24 -10.85 1.68
CA GLN A 86 -1.13 -10.99 0.52
C GLN A 86 -0.96 -9.80 -0.43
N VAL A 87 -1.44 -9.97 -1.67
CA VAL A 87 -1.54 -8.90 -2.66
C VAL A 87 -2.76 -8.01 -2.38
N VAL A 88 -2.67 -6.74 -2.77
CA VAL A 88 -3.80 -5.80 -2.77
C VAL A 88 -4.10 -5.46 -4.22
N LEU A 89 -5.37 -5.53 -4.64
CA LEU A 89 -5.79 -5.32 -6.03
C LEU A 89 -6.43 -3.93 -6.21
N ASP A 90 -6.60 -3.47 -7.46
CA ASP A 90 -7.19 -2.16 -7.77
C ASP A 90 -8.70 -2.07 -7.58
N GLY A 91 -9.22 -1.00 -6.96
CA GLY A 91 -10.64 -0.86 -6.61
C GLY A 91 -11.04 -1.68 -5.40
#